data_AF-A0A4R8III6-F1
#
_entry.id   AF-A0A4R8III6-F1
#
_cell.length_a   1.000
_cell.length_b   1.000
_cell.length_c   1.000
_cell.angle_alpha   90.00
_cell.angle_beta   90.00
_cell.angle_gamma   90.00
#
_symmetry.space_group_name_H-M   'P 1'
#
loop_
_entity.id
_entity.type
_entity.pdbx_description
1 polymer ?
#
loop_
_entity_poly.entity_id
_entity_poly.type
_entity_poly.pdbx_seq_one_letter_code
_entity_poly.pdbx_strand_id
1 'polypeptide(L)'
;MGKINPKGQLSGSVGRLVFVNLGNTTVVRSKPNRIKQTIATEKSANCFGKISNLDKLYRQNLLRLLPIVTDKKYAYRHRTHFNRMAVRDIDPNTPNTSIQWSLPQMMTGFEFNEEAEWRSLCRFFPSYSLDTDLRLSIGMQELIFKRDFRPVEKSDSITLSFYVLAVDIQQDSHPSVEICADFTMEISPLINLPETVWTTDPLPANKLLFVIGLCKMDFEEPDKNNRKETTASCYLWADLSHPK
;
A
#
# COMPACT_ATOMS: atom_id res chain seq x y z
N MET A 1 -25.08 16.86 -4.52
CA MET A 1 -26.07 16.61 -5.58
C MET A 1 -27.18 15.75 -4.99
N GLY A 2 -28.44 16.14 -5.17
CA GLY A 2 -29.58 15.37 -4.67
C GLY A 2 -29.77 14.11 -5.51
N LYS A 3 -30.13 12.99 -4.87
CA LYS A 3 -30.42 11.72 -5.53
C LYS A 3 -31.71 11.14 -4.96
N ILE A 4 -32.54 10.57 -5.81
CA ILE A 4 -33.72 9.80 -5.42
C ILE A 4 -33.34 8.32 -5.47
N ASN A 5 -33.57 7.58 -4.39
CA ASN A 5 -33.33 6.14 -4.39
C ASN A 5 -34.52 5.38 -5.03
N PRO A 6 -34.39 4.07 -5.33
CA PRO A 6 -35.48 3.29 -5.92
C PRO A 6 -36.76 3.20 -5.08
N LYS A 7 -36.70 3.54 -3.79
CA LYS A 7 -37.84 3.62 -2.86
C LYS A 7 -38.47 5.02 -2.82
N GLY A 8 -38.06 5.93 -3.70
CA GLY A 8 -38.58 7.30 -3.79
C GLY A 8 -38.02 8.27 -2.75
N GLN A 9 -37.04 7.88 -1.92
CA GLN A 9 -36.48 8.75 -0.89
C GLN A 9 -35.38 9.66 -1.45
N LEU A 10 -35.44 10.94 -1.08
CA LEU A 10 -34.43 11.94 -1.40
C LEU A 10 -33.22 11.81 -0.48
N SER A 11 -32.02 11.91 -1.05
CA SER A 11 -30.75 11.88 -0.33
C SER A 11 -29.78 12.91 -0.90
N GLY A 12 -28.85 13.38 -0.06
CA GLY A 12 -27.86 14.37 -0.49
C GLY A 12 -28.36 15.80 -0.39
N SER A 13 -27.92 16.69 -1.28
CA SER A 13 -28.17 18.13 -1.14
C SER A 13 -28.79 18.76 -2.39
N VAL A 14 -29.85 19.56 -2.18
CA VAL A 14 -30.53 20.38 -3.20
C VAL A 14 -30.62 21.81 -2.67
N GLY A 15 -29.94 22.75 -3.34
CA GLY A 15 -29.85 24.14 -2.88
C GLY A 15 -29.32 24.24 -1.45
N ARG A 16 -30.07 24.92 -0.57
CA ARG A 16 -29.80 25.07 0.87
C ARG A 16 -30.33 23.91 1.72
N LEU A 17 -30.86 22.84 1.15
CA LEU A 17 -31.41 21.71 1.89
C LEU A 17 -30.50 20.48 1.77
N VAL A 18 -30.44 19.70 2.84
CA VAL A 18 -29.78 18.40 2.91
C VAL A 18 -30.81 17.38 3.38
N PHE A 19 -30.99 16.33 2.58
CA PHE A 19 -31.89 15.22 2.83
C PHE A 19 -31.07 14.05 3.38
N VAL A 20 -31.42 13.60 4.59
CA VAL A 20 -30.76 12.50 5.30
C VAL A 20 -31.80 11.43 5.61
N ASN A 21 -31.56 10.21 5.17
CA ASN A 21 -32.44 9.08 5.48
C ASN A 21 -32.00 8.45 6.80
N LEU A 22 -32.90 8.44 7.79
CA LEU A 22 -32.74 7.79 9.09
C LEU A 22 -33.78 6.66 9.17
N GLY A 23 -33.35 5.44 8.82
CA GLY A 23 -34.25 4.29 8.68
C GLY A 23 -35.30 4.53 7.60
N ASN A 24 -36.58 4.48 7.97
CA ASN A 24 -37.72 4.70 7.06
C ASN A 24 -38.12 6.18 6.90
N THR A 25 -37.45 7.10 7.59
CA THR A 25 -37.81 8.52 7.58
C THR A 25 -36.76 9.34 6.84
N THR A 26 -37.19 10.23 5.95
CA THR A 26 -36.32 11.25 5.34
C THR A 26 -36.42 12.54 6.15
N VAL A 27 -35.31 12.96 6.75
CA VAL A 27 -35.19 14.23 7.48
C VAL A 27 -34.57 15.27 6.57
N VAL A 28 -35.19 16.46 6.51
CA VAL A 28 -34.67 17.61 5.77
C VAL A 28 -34.05 18.59 6.76
N ARG A 29 -32.80 18.97 6.52
CA ARG A 29 -32.13 20.02 7.29
C ARG A 29 -31.64 21.12 6.36
N SER A 30 -31.70 22.36 6.81
CA SER A 30 -31.00 23.45 6.12
C SER A 30 -29.49 23.27 6.25
N LYS A 31 -28.75 23.57 5.18
CA LYS A 31 -27.31 23.76 5.26
C LYS A 31 -27.02 24.88 6.25
N PRO A 32 -26.03 24.74 7.13
CA PRO A 32 -25.61 25.84 7.99
C PRO A 32 -25.20 27.05 7.12
N ASN A 33 -25.68 28.25 7.48
CA ASN A 33 -25.33 29.49 6.77
C ASN A 33 -23.83 29.79 6.83
N ARG A 34 -23.15 29.33 7.89
CA ARG A 34 -21.70 29.43 8.06
C ARG A 34 -21.22 28.14 8.72
N ILE A 35 -20.32 27.43 8.05
CA ILE A 35 -19.62 26.31 8.66
C ILE A 35 -18.53 26.94 9.54
N LYS A 36 -18.75 26.96 10.86
CA LYS A 36 -17.68 27.27 11.82
C LYS A 36 -16.81 26.02 11.96
N GLN A 37 -15.91 25.77 11.00
CA GLN A 37 -14.81 24.84 11.23
C GLN A 37 -13.86 25.49 12.24
N THR A 38 -13.39 24.71 13.22
CA THR A 38 -12.32 25.18 14.09
C THR A 38 -11.04 25.26 13.28
N ILE A 39 -10.10 26.12 13.68
CA ILE A 39 -8.76 26.20 13.08
C ILE A 39 -8.12 24.80 13.05
N ALA A 40 -8.31 24.00 14.10
CA ALA A 40 -7.84 22.62 14.15
C ALA A 40 -8.49 21.71 13.09
N THR A 41 -9.80 21.81 12.85
CA THR A 41 -10.48 21.04 11.79
C THR A 41 -10.00 21.46 10.40
N GLU A 42 -9.81 22.76 10.17
CA GLU A 42 -9.30 23.28 8.89
C GLU A 42 -7.85 22.80 8.63
N LYS A 43 -6.95 22.94 9.62
CA LYS A 43 -5.57 22.43 9.54
C LYS A 43 -5.55 20.91 9.26
N SER A 44 -6.40 20.14 9.93
CA SER A 44 -6.51 18.70 9.73
C SER A 44 -7.02 18.34 8.32
N ALA A 45 -8.03 19.06 7.81
CA ALA A 45 -8.57 18.86 6.48
C ALA A 45 -7.52 19.16 5.39
N ASN A 46 -6.77 20.25 5.53
CA ASN A 46 -5.68 20.61 4.63
C ASN A 46 -4.56 19.56 4.64
N CYS A 47 -4.16 19.09 5.82
CA CYS A 47 -3.17 18.02 5.98
C CYS A 47 -3.62 16.73 5.28
N PHE A 48 -4.86 16.29 5.52
CA PHE A 48 -5.42 15.13 4.85
C PHE A 48 -5.45 15.29 3.32
N GLY A 49 -5.80 16.48 2.82
CA GLY A 49 -5.78 16.80 1.40
C GLY A 49 -4.38 16.65 0.79
N LYS A 50 -3.36 17.20 1.45
CA LYS A 50 -1.94 17.06 1.04
C LYS A 50 -1.49 15.60 0.99
N ILE A 51 -1.70 14.86 2.08
CA ILE A 51 -1.34 13.44 2.19
C ILE A 51 -2.05 12.61 1.12
N SER A 52 -3.35 12.86 0.91
CA SER A 52 -4.13 12.15 -0.11
C SER A 52 -3.65 12.44 -1.54
N ASN A 53 -3.13 13.63 -1.81
CA ASN A 53 -2.55 13.97 -3.10
C ASN A 53 -1.18 13.29 -3.31
N LEU A 54 -0.32 13.32 -2.29
CA LEU A 54 0.97 12.63 -2.30
C LEU A 54 0.81 11.12 -2.46
N ASP A 55 -0.09 10.50 -1.70
CA ASP A 55 -0.45 9.09 -1.85
C ASP A 55 -0.84 8.74 -3.30
N LYS A 56 -1.67 9.59 -3.92
CA LYS A 56 -2.10 9.37 -5.30
C LYS A 56 -0.91 9.35 -6.27
N LEU A 57 -0.01 10.32 -6.16
CA LEU A 57 1.17 10.42 -7.02
C LEU A 57 2.13 9.26 -6.77
N TYR A 58 2.37 8.93 -5.50
CA TYR A 58 3.17 7.79 -5.10
C TYR A 58 2.66 6.48 -5.72
N ARG A 59 1.36 6.18 -5.56
CA ARG A 59 0.75 4.96 -6.13
C ARG A 59 0.84 4.93 -7.65
N GLN A 60 0.68 6.08 -8.32
CA GLN A 60 0.82 6.16 -9.77
C GLN A 60 2.24 5.83 -10.22
N ASN A 61 3.26 6.33 -9.52
CA ASN A 61 4.66 6.01 -9.82
C ASN A 61 4.96 4.54 -9.51
N LEU A 62 4.49 4.04 -8.37
CA LEU A 62 4.69 2.66 -7.95
C LEU A 62 4.12 1.65 -8.94
N LEU A 63 2.85 1.81 -9.35
CA LEU A 63 2.18 0.89 -10.27
C LEU A 63 2.70 1.00 -11.72
N ARG A 64 3.48 2.03 -12.05
CA ARG A 64 4.20 2.11 -13.33
C ARG A 64 5.49 1.31 -13.31
N LEU A 65 6.12 1.19 -12.14
CA LEU A 65 7.41 0.54 -11.96
C LEU A 65 7.29 -0.96 -11.73
N LEU A 66 6.25 -1.37 -11.00
CA LEU A 66 6.09 -2.76 -10.56
C LEU A 66 4.82 -3.39 -11.16
N PRO A 67 4.85 -4.67 -11.55
CA PRO A 67 3.71 -5.39 -12.11
C PRO A 67 2.73 -5.82 -10.99
N ILE A 68 2.26 -4.87 -10.20
CA ILE A 68 1.38 -5.11 -9.06
C ILE A 68 -0.08 -5.17 -9.52
N VAL A 69 -0.76 -6.25 -9.15
CA VAL A 69 -2.21 -6.39 -9.31
C VAL A 69 -2.91 -5.82 -8.08
N THR A 70 -3.92 -4.97 -8.28
CA THR A 70 -4.63 -4.29 -7.20
C THR A 70 -6.13 -4.60 -7.22
N ASP A 71 -6.76 -4.60 -6.05
CA ASP A 71 -8.22 -4.68 -5.94
C ASP A 71 -8.89 -3.30 -6.09
N LYS A 72 -10.22 -3.28 -6.24
CA LYS A 72 -11.01 -2.04 -6.42
C LYS A 72 -10.94 -1.07 -5.24
N LYS A 73 -10.56 -1.57 -4.06
CA LYS A 73 -10.50 -0.88 -2.77
C LYS A 73 -9.08 -0.40 -2.43
N TYR A 74 -8.07 -0.87 -3.15
CA TYR A 74 -6.65 -0.57 -2.99
C TYR A 74 -6.38 0.91 -2.67
N ALA A 75 -6.86 1.83 -3.50
CA ALA A 75 -6.52 3.25 -3.37
C ALA A 75 -6.92 3.87 -2.02
N TYR A 76 -8.08 3.50 -1.45
CA TYR A 76 -8.46 4.05 -0.16
C TYR A 76 -7.76 3.35 1.01
N ARG A 77 -7.54 2.03 0.90
CA ARG A 77 -6.84 1.25 1.94
C ARG A 77 -5.40 1.71 2.06
N HIS A 78 -4.72 1.83 0.92
CA HIS A 78 -3.35 2.30 0.83
C HIS A 78 -3.22 3.70 1.44
N ARG A 79 -4.08 4.64 1.04
CA ARG A 79 -4.10 5.99 1.62
C ARG A 79 -4.27 6.00 3.15
N THR A 80 -5.07 5.10 3.70
CA THR A 80 -5.22 4.99 5.16
C THR A 80 -3.89 4.57 5.81
N HIS A 81 -3.16 3.61 5.24
CA HIS A 81 -1.83 3.21 5.73
C HIS A 81 -0.79 4.31 5.53
N PHE A 82 -0.76 4.90 4.33
CA PHE A 82 0.13 6.01 3.99
C PHE A 82 -0.05 7.20 4.94
N ASN A 83 -1.29 7.55 5.27
CA ASN A 83 -1.59 8.60 6.24
C ASN A 83 -1.10 8.28 7.67
N ARG A 84 -0.94 7.00 8.05
CA ARG A 84 -0.38 6.61 9.35
C ARG A 84 1.13 6.79 9.42
N MET A 85 1.83 6.82 8.27
CA MET A 85 3.26 7.14 8.24
C MET A 85 3.55 8.59 8.62
N ALA A 86 2.57 9.48 8.46
CA ALA A 86 2.69 10.91 8.69
C ALA A 86 2.55 11.25 10.18
N VAL A 87 3.64 11.70 10.80
CA VAL A 87 3.65 12.39 12.09
C VAL A 87 3.45 13.88 11.83
N ARG A 88 2.54 14.47 12.60
CA ARG A 88 2.11 15.85 12.41
C ARG A 88 2.59 16.65 13.61
N ASP A 89 3.18 17.82 13.35
CA ASP A 89 3.40 18.78 14.42
C ASP A 89 2.04 19.36 14.84
N ILE A 90 1.73 19.21 16.13
CA ILE A 90 0.46 19.63 16.73
C ILE A 90 0.63 21.01 17.41
N ASP A 91 1.80 21.64 17.32
CA ASP A 91 2.00 22.96 17.93
C ASP A 91 0.96 23.97 17.40
N PRO A 92 0.06 24.46 18.28
CA PRO A 92 -0.98 25.40 17.88
C PRO A 92 -0.42 26.73 17.36
N ASN A 93 0.82 27.09 17.74
CA ASN A 93 1.49 28.33 17.34
C ASN A 93 2.16 28.25 15.97
N THR A 94 2.37 27.04 15.42
CA THR A 94 2.95 26.88 14.10
C THR A 94 1.87 27.12 13.03
N PRO A 95 2.03 28.11 12.14
CA PRO A 95 1.01 28.47 11.15
C PRO A 95 0.80 27.35 10.12
N ASN A 96 1.84 26.57 9.83
CA ASN A 96 1.77 25.40 8.96
C ASN A 96 1.97 24.11 9.75
N THR A 97 1.04 23.16 9.63
CA THR A 97 1.28 21.78 10.06
C THR A 97 2.38 21.19 9.19
N SER A 98 3.59 21.02 9.74
CA SER A 98 4.65 20.25 9.10
C SER A 98 4.26 18.77 9.14
N ILE A 99 4.48 18.07 8.02
CA ILE A 99 4.29 16.62 7.93
C ILE A 99 5.67 16.00 7.92
N GLN A 100 5.94 15.13 8.90
CA GLN A 100 7.13 14.31 8.95
C GLN A 100 6.77 12.86 8.66
N TRP A 101 7.51 12.23 7.76
CA TRP A 101 7.27 10.85 7.35
C TRP A 101 8.16 9.90 8.13
N SER A 102 7.96 9.82 9.45
CA SER A 102 8.86 9.12 10.36
C SER A 102 8.38 7.73 10.79
N LEU A 103 7.24 7.25 10.27
CA LEU A 103 6.70 5.93 10.61
C LEU A 103 6.50 5.02 9.37
N PRO A 104 7.53 4.76 8.55
CA PRO A 104 7.44 3.90 7.35
C PRO A 104 6.87 2.50 7.63
N GLN A 105 7.16 1.93 8.81
CA GLN A 105 6.68 0.63 9.26
C GLN A 105 5.14 0.49 9.26
N MET A 106 4.40 1.60 9.20
CA MET A 106 2.94 1.59 9.07
C MET A 106 2.45 1.04 7.72
N MET A 107 3.35 0.94 6.73
CA MET A 107 3.07 0.27 5.45
C MET A 107 3.28 -1.24 5.51
N THR A 108 4.13 -1.74 6.41
CA THR A 108 4.44 -3.18 6.51
C THR A 108 3.17 -4.00 6.73
N GLY A 109 3.01 -5.06 5.96
CA GLY A 109 1.83 -5.92 5.92
C GLY A 109 0.67 -5.39 5.07
N PHE A 110 0.82 -4.26 4.37
CA PHE A 110 -0.21 -3.79 3.44
C PHE A 110 -0.26 -4.70 2.20
N GLU A 111 -1.40 -5.36 2.02
CA GLU A 111 -1.73 -6.21 0.87
C GLU A 111 -2.34 -5.37 -0.26
N PHE A 112 -1.79 -5.46 -1.47
CA PHE A 112 -2.26 -4.69 -2.63
C PHE A 112 -3.57 -5.23 -3.21
N ASN A 113 -3.83 -6.53 -3.03
CA ASN A 113 -5.04 -7.22 -3.44
C ASN A 113 -5.58 -8.09 -2.30
N GLU A 114 -6.70 -7.71 -1.69
CA GLU A 114 -7.35 -8.51 -0.62
C GLU A 114 -7.86 -9.88 -1.11
N GLU A 115 -7.99 -10.09 -2.42
CA GLU A 115 -8.39 -11.38 -2.99
C GLU A 115 -7.19 -12.34 -3.15
N ALA A 116 -5.96 -11.83 -3.04
CA ALA A 116 -4.71 -12.58 -3.17
C ALA A 116 -3.66 -12.04 -2.19
N GLU A 117 -3.92 -12.21 -0.89
CA GLU A 117 -3.01 -11.75 0.16
C GLU A 117 -1.74 -12.61 0.20
N TRP A 118 -0.61 -12.03 0.61
CA TRP A 118 0.64 -12.77 0.79
C TRP A 118 0.45 -14.00 1.66
N ARG A 119 -0.21 -13.89 2.81
CA ARG A 119 -0.45 -15.02 3.73
C ARG A 119 -1.37 -16.10 3.16
N SER A 120 -2.14 -15.76 2.13
CA SER A 120 -3.01 -16.73 1.45
C SER A 120 -2.19 -17.67 0.56
N LEU A 121 -1.10 -17.17 -0.05
CA LEU A 121 -0.24 -17.92 -0.99
C LEU A 121 1.10 -18.35 -0.40
N CYS A 122 1.68 -17.56 0.50
CA CYS A 122 2.97 -17.77 1.14
C CYS A 122 2.76 -18.01 2.65
N ARG A 123 3.44 -19.02 3.20
CA ARG A 123 3.40 -19.39 4.63
C ARG A 123 4.65 -18.97 5.39
N PHE A 124 5.44 -18.08 4.80
CA PHE A 124 6.66 -17.54 5.38
C PHE A 124 6.71 -16.02 5.19
N PHE A 125 7.57 -15.39 5.97
CA PHE A 125 7.98 -14.00 5.81
C PHE A 125 9.51 -13.96 5.87
N PRO A 126 10.19 -13.26 4.95
CA PRO A 126 11.63 -13.08 5.06
C PRO A 126 12.02 -12.30 6.32
N SER A 127 13.26 -12.46 6.75
CA SER A 127 13.89 -11.58 7.74
C SER A 127 14.59 -10.42 7.04
N TYR A 128 14.71 -9.30 7.74
CA TYR A 128 15.28 -8.07 7.21
C TYR A 128 16.26 -7.47 8.22
N SER A 129 17.40 -7.01 7.74
CA SER A 129 18.37 -6.28 8.54
C SER A 129 19.02 -5.20 7.69
N LEU A 130 18.88 -3.94 8.09
CA LEU A 130 19.61 -2.81 7.50
C LEU A 130 20.85 -2.54 8.34
N ASP A 131 22.03 -2.63 7.73
CA ASP A 131 23.29 -2.38 8.43
C ASP A 131 23.65 -0.89 8.50
N THR A 132 24.76 -0.58 9.17
CA THR A 132 25.26 0.79 9.33
C THR A 132 25.80 1.42 8.05
N ASP A 133 26.03 0.63 7.01
CA ASP A 133 26.47 1.07 5.68
C ASP A 133 25.30 1.12 4.68
N LEU A 134 24.06 1.08 5.20
CA LEU A 134 22.81 1.12 4.44
C LEU A 134 22.66 -0.05 3.46
N ARG A 135 23.28 -1.20 3.71
CA ARG A 135 23.01 -2.42 2.96
C ARG A 135 21.88 -3.18 3.62
N LEU A 136 20.89 -3.54 2.82
CA LEU A 136 19.76 -4.32 3.29
C LEU A 136 20.01 -5.80 3.01
N SER A 137 19.99 -6.61 4.06
CA SER A 137 19.97 -8.07 3.95
C SER A 137 18.54 -8.59 4.06
N ILE A 138 18.13 -9.39 3.08
CA ILE A 138 16.88 -10.13 3.04
C ILE A 138 17.22 -11.61 3.26
N GLY A 139 16.88 -12.13 4.44
CA GLY A 139 17.09 -13.52 4.80
C GLY A 139 15.87 -14.36 4.50
N MET A 140 16.06 -15.48 3.83
CA MET A 140 15.03 -16.46 3.53
C MET A 140 15.45 -17.81 4.10
N GLN A 141 14.55 -18.44 4.83
CA GLN A 141 14.67 -19.85 5.18
C GLN A 141 14.71 -20.72 3.91
N GLU A 142 15.07 -21.99 4.06
CA GLU A 142 14.81 -22.98 3.01
C GLU A 142 13.33 -22.92 2.61
N LEU A 143 13.05 -22.87 1.30
CA LEU A 143 11.69 -22.85 0.77
C LEU A 143 11.38 -24.14 -0.01
N ILE A 144 10.31 -24.81 0.39
CA ILE A 144 9.79 -26.03 -0.21
C ILE A 144 8.40 -25.74 -0.77
N PHE A 145 8.21 -26.01 -2.07
CA PHE A 145 7.02 -25.64 -2.85
C PHE A 145 5.68 -25.94 -2.13
N LYS A 146 5.42 -27.19 -1.73
CA LYS A 146 4.13 -27.57 -1.09
C LYS A 146 4.05 -27.23 0.40
N ARG A 147 5.17 -26.97 1.06
CA ARG A 147 5.23 -26.67 2.51
C ARG A 147 4.94 -25.20 2.75
N ASP A 148 5.65 -24.36 2.01
CA ASP A 148 5.75 -22.91 2.26
C ASP A 148 4.85 -22.09 1.34
N PHE A 149 4.27 -22.72 0.32
CA PHE A 149 3.30 -22.07 -0.56
C PHE A 149 1.97 -22.83 -0.57
N ARG A 150 0.90 -22.12 -0.88
CA ARG A 150 -0.41 -22.68 -1.23
C ARG A 150 -0.58 -22.51 -2.74
N PRO A 151 -0.03 -23.41 -3.56
CA PRO A 151 -0.13 -23.29 -5.01
C PRO A 151 -1.59 -23.39 -5.44
N VAL A 152 -1.97 -22.54 -6.40
CA VAL A 152 -3.26 -22.68 -7.10
C VAL A 152 -3.27 -24.03 -7.83
N GLU A 153 -4.44 -24.64 -7.97
CA GLU A 153 -4.58 -25.92 -8.65
C GLU A 153 -3.98 -25.86 -10.06
N LYS A 154 -3.16 -26.86 -10.42
CA LYS A 154 -2.40 -26.95 -11.69
C LYS A 154 -1.28 -25.91 -11.87
N SER A 155 -0.94 -25.14 -10.85
CA SER A 155 0.31 -24.36 -10.86
C SER A 155 1.49 -25.27 -10.53
N ASP A 156 2.51 -25.27 -11.41
CA ASP A 156 3.72 -26.09 -11.30
C ASP A 156 4.97 -25.25 -10.98
N SER A 157 4.81 -23.93 -10.90
CA SER A 157 5.89 -22.98 -10.71
C SER A 157 5.40 -21.72 -10.01
N ILE A 158 6.26 -21.17 -9.18
CA ILE A 158 6.08 -19.90 -8.47
C ILE A 158 7.25 -19.01 -8.81
N THR A 159 6.96 -17.78 -9.23
CA THR A 159 7.97 -16.72 -9.31
C THR A 159 7.84 -15.84 -8.08
N LEU A 160 8.92 -15.77 -7.30
CA LEU A 160 8.99 -14.94 -6.10
C LEU A 160 9.99 -13.81 -6.36
N SER A 161 9.51 -12.57 -6.31
CA SER A 161 10.29 -11.37 -6.55
C SER A 161 10.25 -10.44 -5.35
N PHE A 162 11.39 -9.83 -5.02
CA PHE A 162 11.51 -8.80 -4.00
C PHE A 162 12.08 -7.54 -4.64
N TYR A 163 11.40 -6.42 -4.44
CA TYR A 163 11.82 -5.11 -4.92
C TYR A 163 12.14 -4.21 -3.74
N VAL A 164 13.35 -3.67 -3.72
CA VAL A 164 13.81 -2.69 -2.74
C VAL A 164 13.65 -1.30 -3.35
N LEU A 165 12.79 -0.49 -2.74
CA LEU A 165 12.47 0.85 -3.21
C LEU A 165 13.05 1.91 -2.28
N ALA A 166 13.61 2.96 -2.87
CA ALA A 166 13.86 4.22 -2.18
C ALA A 166 12.84 5.26 -2.63
N VAL A 167 12.29 6.00 -1.66
CA VAL A 167 11.21 6.96 -1.89
C VAL A 167 11.57 8.30 -1.27
N ASP A 168 11.57 9.34 -2.10
CA ASP A 168 11.60 10.73 -1.66
C ASP A 168 10.19 11.28 -1.64
N ILE A 169 9.65 11.43 -0.43
CA ILE A 169 8.29 11.92 -0.22
C ILE A 169 8.27 13.41 0.18
N GLN A 170 9.45 14.01 0.41
CA GLN A 170 9.60 15.41 0.84
C GLN A 170 9.42 16.38 -0.33
N GLN A 171 9.49 15.89 -1.56
CA GLN A 171 9.10 16.64 -2.74
C GLN A 171 7.57 16.72 -2.84
N ASP A 172 6.98 17.74 -2.18
CA ASP A 172 5.53 18.01 -2.07
C ASP A 172 4.73 17.89 -3.39
N SER A 173 5.39 18.00 -4.54
CA SER A 173 4.75 17.99 -5.87
C SER A 173 4.98 16.69 -6.66
N HIS A 174 6.05 15.94 -6.38
CA HIS A 174 6.48 14.80 -7.18
C HIS A 174 7.27 13.81 -6.32
N PRO A 175 6.60 12.91 -5.56
CA PRO A 175 7.32 11.90 -4.81
C PRO A 175 8.10 11.00 -5.79
N SER A 176 9.42 10.88 -5.60
CA SER A 176 10.24 9.97 -6.40
C SER A 176 10.13 8.56 -5.82
N VAL A 177 10.03 7.57 -6.70
CA VAL A 177 10.05 6.14 -6.35
C VAL A 177 11.07 5.51 -7.28
N GLU A 178 12.10 4.91 -6.70
CA GLU A 178 13.21 4.30 -7.43
C GLU A 178 13.40 2.86 -6.96
N ILE A 179 13.58 1.93 -7.90
CA ILE A 179 14.00 0.57 -7.58
C ILE A 179 15.52 0.61 -7.41
N CYS A 180 15.98 0.39 -6.18
CA CYS A 180 17.41 0.38 -5.87
C CYS A 180 18.03 -1.00 -6.11
N ALA A 181 17.26 -2.05 -5.89
CA ALA A 181 17.68 -3.42 -6.10
C ALA A 181 16.46 -4.32 -6.23
N ASP A 182 16.61 -5.43 -6.93
CA ASP A 182 15.60 -6.47 -7.03
C ASP A 182 16.24 -7.85 -7.02
N PHE A 183 15.44 -8.83 -6.61
CA PHE A 183 15.85 -10.22 -6.54
C PHE A 183 14.67 -11.11 -6.87
N THR A 184 14.85 -12.02 -7.82
CA THR A 184 13.81 -12.94 -8.27
C THR A 184 14.32 -14.38 -8.25
N MET A 185 13.45 -15.30 -7.83
CA MET A 185 13.70 -16.73 -7.85
C MET A 185 12.47 -17.48 -8.37
N GLU A 186 12.72 -18.66 -8.90
CA GLU A 186 11.69 -19.59 -9.33
C GLU A 186 11.71 -20.84 -8.46
N ILE A 187 10.51 -21.33 -8.12
CA ILE A 187 10.31 -22.47 -7.23
C ILE A 187 9.33 -23.40 -7.90
N SER A 188 9.65 -24.68 -7.93
CA SER A 188 8.80 -25.71 -8.52
C SER A 188 8.80 -26.96 -7.64
N PRO A 189 7.91 -27.94 -7.85
CA PRO A 189 7.89 -29.18 -7.07
C PRO A 189 9.22 -29.96 -7.05
N LEU A 190 10.10 -29.73 -8.04
CA LEU A 190 11.39 -30.42 -8.18
C LEU A 190 12.57 -29.57 -7.67
N ILE A 191 12.34 -28.30 -7.36
CA ILE A 191 13.38 -27.34 -7.00
C ILE A 191 13.02 -26.75 -5.64
N ASN A 192 13.73 -27.20 -4.60
CA ASN A 192 13.74 -26.52 -3.32
C ASN A 192 14.76 -25.38 -3.38
N LEU A 193 14.44 -24.25 -2.74
CA LEU A 193 15.43 -23.20 -2.55
C LEU A 193 16.09 -23.37 -1.19
N PRO A 194 17.43 -23.45 -1.13
CA PRO A 194 18.13 -23.50 0.14
C PRO A 194 17.96 -22.20 0.91
N GLU A 195 18.26 -22.23 2.21
CA GLU A 195 18.39 -21.02 3.01
C GLU A 195 19.36 -20.05 2.31
N THR A 196 18.91 -18.82 2.12
CA THR A 196 19.62 -17.82 1.31
C THR A 196 19.50 -16.47 1.98
N VAL A 197 20.62 -15.74 2.01
CA VAL A 197 20.63 -14.32 2.38
C VAL A 197 21.08 -13.54 1.15
N TRP A 198 20.23 -12.63 0.71
CA TRP A 198 20.56 -11.69 -0.37
C TRP A 198 20.78 -10.30 0.23
N THR A 199 21.85 -9.63 -0.19
CA THR A 199 22.24 -8.32 0.35
C THR A 199 22.39 -7.32 -0.79
N THR A 200 21.84 -6.12 -0.60
CA THR A 200 21.94 -5.03 -1.58
C THR A 200 23.32 -4.36 -1.58
N ASP A 201 23.58 -3.59 -2.64
CA ASP A 201 24.51 -2.47 -2.53
C ASP A 201 23.99 -1.40 -1.55
N PRO A 202 24.85 -0.47 -1.08
CA PRO A 202 24.43 0.59 -0.17
C PRO A 202 23.26 1.41 -0.74
N LEU A 203 22.18 1.50 0.05
CA LEU A 203 20.96 2.20 -0.32
C LEU A 203 21.09 3.71 -0.09
N PRO A 204 20.30 4.54 -0.79
CA PRO A 204 20.30 5.99 -0.59
C PRO A 204 19.92 6.39 0.84
N ALA A 205 20.68 7.31 1.44
CA ALA A 205 20.36 7.91 2.73
C ALA A 205 19.22 8.94 2.64
N ASN A 206 18.56 9.21 3.77
CA ASN A 206 17.44 10.16 3.89
C ASN A 206 16.24 9.86 2.99
N LYS A 207 15.97 8.58 2.72
CA LYS A 207 14.83 8.11 1.94
C LYS A 207 14.01 7.14 2.76
N LEU A 208 12.71 7.07 2.45
CA LEU A 208 11.91 5.95 2.91
C LEU A 208 12.30 4.73 2.10
N LEU A 209 12.59 3.64 2.80
CA LEU A 209 12.91 2.36 2.19
C LEU A 209 11.71 1.42 2.31
N PHE A 210 11.40 0.71 1.24
CA PHE A 210 10.35 -0.32 1.23
C PHE A 210 10.87 -1.59 0.57
N VAL A 211 10.49 -2.74 1.11
CA VAL A 211 10.56 -4.01 0.37
C VAL A 211 9.15 -4.43 0.00
N ILE A 212 8.92 -4.62 -1.29
CA ILE A 212 7.67 -5.19 -1.80
C ILE A 212 7.97 -6.59 -2.32
N GLY A 213 7.28 -7.58 -1.78
CA GLY A 213 7.29 -8.95 -2.30
C GLY A 213 6.16 -9.17 -3.29
N LEU A 214 6.46 -9.84 -4.40
CA LEU A 214 5.50 -10.37 -5.37
C LEU A 214 5.65 -11.89 -5.42
N CYS A 215 4.56 -12.61 -5.21
CA CYS A 215 4.47 -14.06 -5.40
C CYS A 215 3.47 -14.34 -6.52
N LYS A 216 3.99 -14.73 -7.67
CA LYS A 216 3.22 -14.99 -8.89
C LYS A 216 3.12 -16.49 -9.14
N MET A 217 1.92 -16.93 -9.48
CA MET A 217 1.58 -18.31 -9.85
C MET A 217 0.82 -18.30 -11.18
N ASP A 218 1.34 -19.01 -12.16
CA ASP A 218 0.64 -19.27 -13.41
C ASP A 218 -0.07 -20.64 -13.33
N PHE A 219 -1.27 -20.73 -13.92
CA PHE A 219 -2.06 -21.96 -13.99
C PHE A 219 -3.02 -21.98 -15.18
N GLU A 220 -3.48 -23.16 -15.57
CA GLU A 220 -4.49 -23.34 -16.63
C GLU A 220 -5.87 -23.60 -16.04
N GLU A 221 -6.88 -22.82 -16.43
CA GLU A 221 -8.25 -23.11 -16.04
C GLU A 221 -8.85 -24.29 -16.83
N PRO A 222 -9.55 -25.23 -16.16
CA PRO A 222 -10.12 -26.42 -16.80
C PRO A 222 -11.04 -26.11 -17.99
N ASP A 223 -11.82 -25.03 -17.93
CA ASP A 223 -12.94 -24.79 -18.85
C ASP A 223 -12.62 -23.84 -20.01
N LYS A 224 -11.45 -23.21 -20.04
CA LYS A 224 -11.20 -22.08 -20.96
C LYS A 224 -9.91 -22.13 -21.77
N ASN A 225 -9.05 -23.14 -21.58
CA ASN A 225 -7.75 -23.24 -22.27
C ASN A 225 -6.95 -21.92 -22.25
N ASN A 226 -7.17 -21.10 -21.22
CA ASN A 226 -6.57 -19.79 -21.04
C ASN A 226 -5.69 -19.85 -19.80
N ARG A 227 -4.42 -19.48 -19.96
CA ARG A 227 -3.48 -19.31 -18.86
C ARG A 227 -3.95 -18.15 -18.00
N LYS A 228 -4.16 -18.41 -16.72
CA LYS A 228 -4.45 -17.40 -15.70
C LYS A 228 -3.24 -17.23 -14.78
N GLU A 229 -3.22 -16.07 -14.14
CA GLU A 229 -2.21 -15.67 -13.19
C GLU A 229 -2.90 -15.30 -11.87
N THR A 230 -2.32 -15.73 -10.76
CA THR A 230 -2.60 -15.14 -9.44
C THR A 230 -1.31 -14.56 -8.89
N THR A 231 -1.36 -13.30 -8.46
CA THR A 231 -0.21 -12.60 -7.91
C THR A 231 -0.58 -11.99 -6.56
N ALA A 232 0.06 -12.49 -5.49
CA ALA A 232 0.05 -11.82 -4.21
C ALA A 232 1.16 -10.77 -4.18
N SER A 233 0.85 -9.59 -3.64
CA SER A 233 1.85 -8.55 -3.44
C SER A 233 1.60 -7.80 -2.13
N CYS A 234 2.69 -7.53 -1.42
CA CYS A 234 2.65 -6.99 -0.06
C CYS A 234 3.88 -6.13 0.23
N TYR A 235 3.71 -5.07 1.03
CA TYR A 235 4.83 -4.40 1.68
C TYR A 235 5.35 -5.30 2.79
N LEU A 236 6.49 -5.96 2.59
CA LEU A 236 7.03 -6.91 3.54
C LEU A 236 7.91 -6.25 4.61
N TRP A 237 8.51 -5.10 4.27
CA TRP A 237 9.35 -4.35 5.19
C TRP A 237 9.38 -2.87 4.80
N ALA A 238 9.62 -2.01 5.80
CA ALA A 238 9.75 -0.59 5.60
C ALA A 238 10.60 0.04 6.72
N ASP A 239 11.46 0.99 6.37
CA ASP A 239 12.28 1.74 7.31
C ASP A 239 12.67 3.11 6.75
N LEU A 240 13.28 3.96 7.57
CA LEU A 240 13.81 5.26 7.18
C LEU A 240 15.34 5.17 7.15
N SER A 241 15.96 5.43 6.00
CA SER A 241 17.43 5.46 5.94
C SER A 241 17.95 6.71 6.63
N HIS A 242 18.62 6.53 7.76
CA HIS A 242 19.29 7.62 8.47
C HIS A 242 20.74 7.77 7.98
N PRO A 243 21.21 8.99 7.71
CA PRO A 243 22.63 9.23 7.48
C PRO A 243 23.43 8.97 8.75
N LYS A 244 24.72 8.68 8.59
CA LYS A 244 25.70 8.72 9.68
C LYS A 244 25.85 10.14 10.24
#